data_AF-G4Q4G4-F1
#
_entry.id   AF-G4Q4G4-F1
#
_cell.length_a   1.000
_cell.length_b   1.000
_cell.length_c   1.000
_cell.angle_alpha   90.00
_cell.angle_beta   90.00
_cell.angle_gamma   90.00
#
_symmetry.space_group_name_H-M   'P 1'
#
loop_
_entity.id
_entity.type
_entity.pdbx_description
1 polymer ?
#
loop_
_entity_poly.entity_id
_entity_poly.type
_entity_poly.pdbx_seq_one_letter_code
_entity_poly.pdbx_strand_id
1 'polypeptide(L)'
;MIALNNFSKEYYQLLVTCETDVFENNNATFPLDRALSQRYVPEEILTRCSSLSEEGIAELKTFPAIVCMENTGFNGITDPNQTAIFAYITRVKMEGYQVRVAFQPIAPFHQKILCEQKYAIYFDLNMSCAITDLNRTAWSIHKVNLFEAFNESGLGYLPHPSI
;
A
#
# COMPACT_ATOMS: atom_id res chain seq x y z
N MET A 1 -4.34 18.52 5.64
CA MET A 1 -5.21 17.34 5.61
C MET A 1 -5.72 17.21 4.18
N ILE A 2 -5.41 16.12 3.48
CA ILE A 2 -5.99 15.86 2.15
C ILE A 2 -7.45 15.44 2.37
N ALA A 3 -8.38 16.01 1.61
CA ALA A 3 -9.77 15.55 1.63
C ALA A 3 -9.85 14.20 0.92
N LEU A 4 -10.61 13.24 1.47
CA LEU A 4 -10.85 11.93 0.85
C LEU A 4 -11.25 12.03 -0.63
N ASN A 5 -12.01 13.06 -0.98
CA ASN A 5 -12.47 13.34 -2.35
C ASN A 5 -11.34 13.65 -3.35
N ASN A 6 -10.15 13.99 -2.87
CA ASN A 6 -9.00 14.32 -3.72
C ASN A 6 -8.12 13.10 -3.99
N PHE A 7 -8.41 11.94 -3.40
CA PHE A 7 -7.65 10.73 -3.68
C PHE A 7 -7.90 10.22 -5.08
N SER A 8 -6.84 9.69 -5.69
CA SER A 8 -6.95 8.94 -6.93
C SER A 8 -7.95 7.80 -6.79
N LYS A 9 -8.77 7.63 -7.83
CA LYS A 9 -9.66 6.48 -8.02
C LYS A 9 -9.10 5.50 -9.07
N GLU A 10 -7.89 5.75 -9.58
CA GLU A 10 -7.25 4.91 -10.59
C GLU A 10 -6.10 4.09 -10.02
N TYR A 11 -5.43 4.61 -8.98
CA TYR A 11 -4.24 4.02 -8.40
C TYR A 11 -4.32 4.02 -6.90
N TYR A 12 -3.75 2.99 -6.28
CA TYR A 12 -3.46 2.97 -4.85
C TYR A 12 -2.06 2.43 -4.59
N GLN A 13 -1.54 2.69 -3.39
CA GLN A 13 -0.21 2.30 -2.96
C GLN A 13 -0.29 1.16 -1.94
N LEU A 14 0.56 0.16 -2.07
CA LEU A 14 0.72 -0.89 -1.07
C LEU A 14 2.11 -0.80 -0.46
N LEU A 15 2.14 -0.67 0.86
CA LEU A 15 3.35 -0.57 1.67
C LEU A 15 3.38 -1.79 2.59
N VAL A 16 4.19 -2.79 2.23
CA VAL A 16 4.41 -4.00 3.03
C VAL A 16 5.70 -3.84 3.79
N THR A 17 5.70 -4.02 5.11
CA THR A 17 6.89 -3.82 5.96
C THR A 17 7.07 -4.93 7.00
N CYS A 18 8.31 -5.17 7.42
CA CYS A 18 8.64 -6.01 8.57
C CYS A 18 8.94 -5.20 9.85
N GLU A 19 8.89 -3.86 9.79
CA GLU A 19 9.12 -2.98 10.95
C GLU A 19 7.95 -3.08 11.94
N THR A 20 8.19 -3.64 13.13
CA THR A 20 7.15 -3.93 14.11
C THR A 20 6.52 -2.68 14.75
N ASP A 21 7.24 -1.55 14.72
CA ASP A 21 6.84 -0.24 15.25
C ASP A 21 6.24 0.69 14.19
N VAL A 22 5.99 0.18 12.96
CA VAL A 22 5.50 0.98 11.82
C VAL A 22 4.24 1.78 12.14
N PHE A 23 3.31 1.22 12.91
CA PHE A 23 2.04 1.86 13.27
C PHE A 23 2.14 2.76 14.50
N GLU A 24 3.21 2.65 15.28
CA GLU A 24 3.51 3.56 16.39
C GLU A 24 4.14 4.85 15.85
N ASN A 25 5.06 4.70 14.89
CA ASN A 25 5.84 5.79 14.33
C ASN A 25 5.24 6.39 13.04
N ASN A 26 4.27 5.71 12.43
CA ASN A 26 3.70 6.04 11.13
C ASN A 26 4.76 6.28 10.05
N ASN A 27 5.79 5.45 10.05
CA ASN A 27 6.91 5.52 9.14
C ASN A 27 7.32 4.10 8.73
N ALA A 28 7.57 3.90 7.44
CA ALA A 28 8.04 2.64 6.90
C ALA A 28 9.30 2.87 6.06
N THR A 29 10.29 1.99 6.22
CA THR A 29 11.53 2.01 5.43
C THR A 29 11.56 0.89 4.39
N PHE A 30 11.91 1.26 3.16
CA PHE A 30 12.01 0.33 2.04
C PHE A 30 13.40 0.39 1.41
N PRO A 31 13.99 -0.75 1.02
CA PRO A 31 15.17 -0.76 0.17
C PRO A 31 14.86 -0.13 -1.21
N LEU A 32 15.81 0.62 -1.76
CA LEU A 32 15.62 1.37 -3.01
C LEU A 32 15.25 0.46 -4.20
N ASP A 33 15.79 -0.75 -4.26
CA ASP A 33 15.49 -1.74 -5.30
C ASP A 33 14.07 -2.36 -5.18
N ARG A 34 13.41 -2.13 -4.04
CA ARG A 34 12.06 -2.61 -3.71
C ARG A 34 11.05 -1.48 -3.47
N ALA A 35 11.45 -0.24 -3.71
CA ALA A 35 10.59 0.93 -3.62
C ALA A 35 10.31 1.47 -5.02
N LEU A 36 9.08 1.30 -5.52
CA LEU A 36 8.65 1.82 -6.82
C LEU A 36 9.48 1.36 -8.03
N SER A 37 10.14 0.20 -7.95
CA SER A 37 10.90 -0.35 -9.07
C SER A 37 9.99 -1.03 -10.10
N GLN A 38 10.49 -1.31 -11.31
CA GLN A 38 9.70 -1.81 -12.45
C GLN A 38 8.82 -3.03 -12.14
N ARG A 39 9.19 -3.86 -11.15
CA ARG A 39 8.38 -5.02 -10.74
C ARG A 39 7.17 -4.66 -9.87
N TYR A 40 7.13 -3.47 -9.30
CA TYR A 40 6.17 -3.07 -8.26
C TYR A 40 5.23 -1.96 -8.71
N VAL A 41 5.37 -1.43 -9.93
CA VAL A 41 4.54 -0.32 -10.41
C VAL A 41 4.23 -0.47 -11.90
N PRO A 42 3.06 0.04 -12.36
CA PRO A 42 2.78 0.20 -13.79
C PRO A 42 3.84 1.06 -14.48
N GLU A 43 4.07 0.82 -15.77
CA GLU A 43 5.10 1.52 -16.56
C GLU A 43 4.90 3.04 -16.56
N GLU A 44 3.65 3.50 -16.68
CA GLU A 44 3.30 4.91 -16.65
C GLU A 44 3.57 5.59 -15.29
N ILE A 45 3.58 4.82 -14.20
CA ILE A 45 3.92 5.28 -12.86
C ILE A 45 5.43 5.25 -12.65
N LEU A 46 6.10 4.22 -13.18
CA LEU A 46 7.55 4.12 -13.16
C LEU A 46 8.18 5.39 -13.74
N THR A 47 7.76 5.81 -14.94
CA THR A 47 8.33 6.97 -15.62
C THR A 47 8.15 8.27 -14.82
N ARG A 48 7.04 8.43 -14.10
CA ARG A 48 6.67 9.70 -13.45
C ARG A 48 7.11 9.80 -11.99
N CYS A 49 7.13 8.69 -11.27
CA CYS A 49 7.28 8.69 -9.81
C CYS A 49 8.54 8.00 -9.29
N SER A 50 9.18 7.11 -10.05
CA SER A 50 10.30 6.29 -9.53
C SER A 50 11.57 7.07 -9.23
N SER A 51 11.77 8.22 -9.88
CA SER A 51 12.88 9.13 -9.58
C SER A 51 12.72 9.86 -8.25
N LEU A 52 11.52 9.79 -7.64
CA LEU A 52 11.15 10.52 -6.44
C LEU A 52 11.44 12.03 -6.57
N SER A 53 11.20 12.60 -7.76
CA SER A 53 11.24 14.06 -7.95
C SER A 53 10.17 14.76 -7.11
N GLU A 54 10.24 16.08 -6.99
CA GLU A 54 9.22 16.84 -6.24
C GLU A 54 7.82 16.63 -6.84
N GLU A 55 7.72 16.61 -8.16
CA GLU A 55 6.48 16.34 -8.90
C GLU A 55 6.00 14.91 -8.69
N GLY A 56 6.90 13.93 -8.79
CA GLY A 56 6.57 12.53 -8.54
C GLY A 56 6.07 12.30 -7.11
N ILE A 57 6.74 12.89 -6.10
CA ILE A 57 6.30 12.83 -4.70
C ILE A 57 4.96 13.53 -4.52
N ALA A 58 4.74 14.68 -5.17
CA ALA A 58 3.46 15.38 -5.11
C ALA A 58 2.32 14.52 -5.67
N GLU A 59 2.57 13.83 -6.78
CA GLU A 59 1.61 12.88 -7.36
C GLU A 59 1.35 11.70 -6.41
N LEU A 60 2.39 11.06 -5.88
CA LEU A 60 2.25 9.94 -4.95
C LEU A 60 1.40 10.27 -3.72
N LYS A 61 1.45 11.51 -3.25
CA LYS A 61 0.61 11.97 -2.11
C LYS A 61 -0.88 12.03 -2.45
N THR A 62 -1.26 12.00 -3.73
CA THR A 62 -2.66 11.93 -4.17
C THR A 62 -3.19 10.50 -4.19
N PHE A 63 -2.34 9.48 -4.06
CA PHE A 63 -2.77 8.09 -4.09
C PHE A 63 -3.10 7.60 -2.68
N PRO A 64 -4.28 7.00 -2.46
CA PRO A 64 -4.56 6.34 -1.20
C PRO A 64 -3.60 5.16 -0.99
N ALA A 65 -3.35 4.80 0.26
CA ALA A 65 -2.37 3.77 0.62
C ALA A 65 -2.95 2.72 1.56
N ILE A 66 -2.49 1.48 1.40
CA ILE A 66 -2.61 0.42 2.40
C ILE A 66 -1.21 0.18 2.97
N VAL A 67 -1.09 0.25 4.30
CA VAL A 67 0.13 -0.13 5.01
C VAL A 67 -0.16 -1.41 5.78
N CYS A 68 0.65 -2.44 5.58
CA CYS A 68 0.47 -3.73 6.23
C CYS A 68 1.80 -4.40 6.56
N MET A 69 1.74 -5.41 7.42
CA MET A 69 2.93 -6.17 7.80
C MET A 69 3.19 -7.27 6.78
N GLU A 70 4.43 -7.76 6.71
CA GLU A 70 4.71 -9.01 6.01
C GLU A 70 3.88 -10.17 6.59
N ASN A 71 3.36 -11.00 5.71
CA ASN A 71 2.67 -12.23 6.07
C ASN A 71 3.61 -13.20 6.81
N THR A 72 3.12 -13.83 7.88
CA THR A 72 3.90 -14.71 8.76
C THR A 72 4.15 -16.10 8.18
N GLY A 73 3.45 -16.48 7.11
CA GLY A 73 3.62 -17.76 6.43
C GLY A 73 3.49 -17.68 4.91
N PHE A 74 3.75 -18.80 4.24
CA PHE A 74 3.59 -18.96 2.79
C PHE A 74 2.12 -19.14 2.39
N ASN A 75 1.82 -18.97 1.10
CA ASN A 75 0.48 -19.15 0.52
C ASN A 75 -0.57 -18.21 1.16
N GLY A 76 -0.21 -16.94 1.38
CA GLY A 76 -1.14 -15.95 1.94
C GLY A 76 -1.46 -16.16 3.42
N ILE A 77 -0.64 -16.88 4.19
CA ILE A 77 -0.88 -17.09 5.61
C ILE A 77 -0.36 -15.88 6.41
N THR A 78 -1.25 -15.27 7.20
CA THR A 78 -0.99 -14.11 8.07
C THR A 78 -1.37 -14.45 9.51
N ASP A 79 -0.82 -13.71 10.48
CA ASP A 79 -1.29 -13.82 11.87
C ASP A 79 -2.74 -13.31 11.97
N PRO A 80 -3.66 -14.01 12.66
CA PRO A 80 -5.04 -13.56 12.80
C PRO A 80 -5.21 -12.16 13.42
N ASN A 81 -4.20 -11.70 14.17
CA ASN A 81 -4.18 -10.39 14.81
C ASN A 81 -3.45 -9.32 13.97
N GLN A 82 -2.84 -9.67 12.83
CA GLN A 82 -2.24 -8.67 11.95
C GLN A 82 -3.33 -7.74 11.39
N THR A 83 -3.05 -6.45 11.49
CA THR A 83 -3.90 -5.38 10.99
C THR A 83 -3.22 -4.70 9.81
N ALA A 84 -4.04 -4.27 8.86
CA ALA A 84 -3.65 -3.36 7.80
C ALA A 84 -4.29 -1.99 8.06
N ILE A 85 -3.66 -0.93 7.59
CA ILE A 85 -4.12 0.44 7.77
C ILE A 85 -4.37 1.06 6.40
N PHE A 86 -5.60 1.52 6.18
CA PHE A 86 -5.89 2.50 5.14
C PHE A 86 -5.32 3.86 5.59
N ALA A 87 -4.48 4.46 4.74
CA ALA A 87 -3.69 5.65 5.03
C ALA A 87 -3.45 6.49 3.78
N TYR A 88 -2.67 7.56 3.94
CA TYR A 88 -2.05 8.29 2.83
C TYR A 88 -0.64 8.73 3.18
N ILE A 89 0.22 8.87 2.17
CA ILE A 89 1.61 9.30 2.36
C ILE A 89 1.67 10.80 2.65
N THR A 90 2.46 11.19 3.64
CA THR A 90 2.68 12.60 4.01
C THR A 90 4.07 13.09 3.61
N ARG A 91 5.07 12.20 3.65
CA ARG A 91 6.47 12.53 3.33
C ARG A 91 7.20 11.31 2.77
N VAL A 92 8.07 11.57 1.80
CA VAL A 92 9.02 10.59 1.26
C VAL A 92 10.41 11.19 1.40
N LYS A 93 11.39 10.39 1.83
CA LYS A 93 12.79 10.82 1.96
C LYS A 93 13.71 9.69 1.54
N MET A 94 14.64 9.98 0.64
CA MET A 94 15.74 9.07 0.32
C MET A 94 16.84 9.18 1.36
N GLU A 95 17.36 8.04 1.81
CA GLU A 95 18.47 7.91 2.76
C GLU A 95 19.43 6.83 2.27
N GLY A 96 20.40 7.23 1.44
CA GLY A 96 21.34 6.30 0.82
C GLY A 96 20.62 5.30 -0.10
N TYR A 97 20.67 4.01 0.26
CA TYR A 97 20.00 2.92 -0.48
C TYR A 97 18.62 2.56 0.08
N GLN A 98 18.04 3.43 0.89
CA GLN A 98 16.72 3.25 1.47
C GLN A 98 15.81 4.45 1.17
N VAL A 99 14.52 4.20 1.18
CA VAL A 99 13.46 5.19 1.08
C VAL A 99 12.61 5.09 2.33
N ARG A 100 12.54 6.18 3.09
CA ARG A 100 11.63 6.32 4.23
C ARG A 100 10.35 7.00 3.79
N VAL A 101 9.22 6.43 4.19
CA VAL A 101 7.89 6.93 3.86
C VAL A 101 7.12 7.16 5.16
N ALA A 102 6.78 8.42 5.44
CA ALA A 102 5.86 8.75 6.51
C ALA A 102 4.43 8.78 5.96
N PHE A 103 3.48 8.29 6.75
CA PHE A 103 2.07 8.21 6.39
C PHE A 103 1.17 8.76 7.49
N GLN A 104 -0.10 8.99 7.16
CA GLN A 104 -1.14 9.34 8.11
C GLN A 104 -2.22 8.25 8.05
N PRO A 105 -2.45 7.51 9.16
CA PRO A 105 -3.54 6.54 9.26
C PRO A 105 -4.90 7.21 9.08
N ILE A 106 -5.80 6.52 8.38
CA ILE A 106 -7.22 6.86 8.25
C ILE A 106 -8.06 5.84 9.04
N ALA A 107 -7.92 4.54 8.74
CA ALA A 107 -8.71 3.50 9.40
C ALA A 107 -8.02 2.12 9.35
N PRO A 108 -8.06 1.33 10.43
CA PRO A 108 -7.54 -0.03 10.43
C PRO A 108 -8.59 -1.04 9.90
N PHE A 109 -8.10 -2.17 9.40
CA PHE A 109 -8.89 -3.34 9.06
C PHE A 109 -8.07 -4.63 9.23
N HIS A 110 -8.74 -5.79 9.22
CA HIS A 110 -8.05 -7.08 9.36
C HIS A 110 -7.24 -7.39 8.09
N GLN A 111 -5.93 -7.59 8.23
CA GLN A 111 -5.03 -7.88 7.10
C GLN A 111 -5.41 -9.17 6.37
N LYS A 112 -6.04 -10.12 7.09
CA LYS A 112 -6.56 -11.37 6.52
C LYS A 112 -7.41 -11.15 5.26
N ILE A 113 -8.12 -10.02 5.15
CA ILE A 113 -8.91 -9.71 3.96
C ILE A 113 -8.04 -9.66 2.69
N LEU A 114 -6.83 -9.10 2.78
CA LEU A 114 -5.88 -9.04 1.66
C LEU A 114 -5.30 -10.41 1.29
N CYS A 115 -5.39 -11.37 2.21
CA CYS A 115 -4.86 -12.72 2.06
C CYS A 115 -5.90 -13.71 1.50
N GLU A 116 -7.19 -13.40 1.63
CA GLU A 116 -8.26 -14.25 1.10
C GLU A 116 -8.37 -14.07 -0.41
N GLN A 117 -8.04 -15.10 -1.19
CA GLN A 117 -7.99 -15.06 -2.67
C GLN A 117 -9.24 -14.42 -3.32
N LYS A 118 -10.43 -14.67 -2.77
CA LYS A 118 -11.70 -14.09 -3.25
C LYS A 118 -11.78 -12.57 -3.15
N TYR A 119 -10.99 -11.95 -2.27
CA TYR A 119 -10.93 -10.51 -2.06
C TYR A 119 -9.63 -9.92 -2.62
N ALA A 120 -8.51 -10.63 -2.47
CA ALA A 120 -7.18 -10.22 -2.93
C ALA A 120 -7.16 -9.81 -4.41
N ILE A 121 -7.96 -10.47 -5.25
CA ILE A 121 -8.08 -10.15 -6.68
C ILE A 121 -8.55 -8.71 -6.94
N TYR A 122 -9.40 -8.14 -6.09
CA TYR A 122 -9.87 -6.76 -6.24
C TYR A 122 -8.79 -5.73 -5.92
N PHE A 123 -7.77 -6.13 -5.18
CA PHE A 123 -6.59 -5.33 -4.87
C PHE A 123 -5.43 -5.61 -5.84
N ASP A 124 -5.64 -6.39 -6.90
CA ASP A 124 -4.54 -6.79 -7.80
C ASP A 124 -3.40 -7.51 -7.04
N LEU A 125 -3.76 -8.34 -6.05
CA LEU A 125 -2.83 -9.13 -5.25
C LEU A 125 -2.89 -10.61 -5.64
N ASN A 126 -1.72 -11.22 -5.80
CA ASN A 126 -1.59 -12.61 -6.17
C ASN A 126 -1.34 -13.49 -4.95
N MET A 127 -2.42 -14.07 -4.41
CA MET A 127 -2.35 -15.04 -3.31
C MET A 127 -2.22 -16.51 -3.80
N SER A 128 -2.12 -16.73 -5.11
CA SER A 128 -1.98 -18.09 -5.68
C SER A 128 -0.55 -18.62 -5.65
N CYS A 129 0.42 -17.78 -5.34
CA CYS A 129 1.83 -18.12 -5.23
C CYS A 129 2.24 -18.44 -3.79
N ALA A 130 3.28 -19.27 -3.63
CA ALA A 130 3.84 -19.57 -2.31
C ALA A 130 4.43 -18.34 -1.62
N ILE A 131 5.11 -17.48 -2.38
CA ILE A 131 5.56 -16.16 -1.96
C ILE A 131 4.63 -15.16 -2.65
N THR A 132 3.79 -14.50 -1.85
CA THR A 132 2.81 -13.52 -2.32
C THR A 132 3.37 -12.10 -2.27
N ASP A 133 2.64 -11.14 -2.82
CA ASP A 133 2.97 -9.71 -2.74
C ASP A 133 3.10 -9.21 -1.29
N LEU A 134 2.45 -9.89 -0.35
CA LEU A 134 2.45 -9.56 1.08
C LEU A 134 3.60 -10.23 1.86
N ASN A 135 4.45 -11.04 1.22
CA ASN A 135 5.55 -11.74 1.90
C ASN A 135 6.90 -11.02 1.81
N ARG A 136 6.94 -9.80 1.24
CA ARG A 136 8.19 -9.07 1.06
C ARG A 136 8.01 -7.59 1.33
N THR A 137 8.94 -7.03 2.09
CA THR A 137 9.02 -5.59 2.33
C THR A 137 9.25 -4.89 1.00
N ALA A 138 8.25 -4.11 0.59
CA ALA A 138 8.21 -3.43 -0.69
C ALA A 138 7.18 -2.30 -0.67
N TRP A 139 7.39 -1.33 -1.55
CA TRP A 139 6.42 -0.29 -1.85
C TRP A 139 6.03 -0.39 -3.32
N SER A 140 4.78 -0.75 -3.55
CA SER A 140 4.17 -0.93 -4.86
C SER A 140 3.00 0.02 -5.11
N ILE A 141 2.64 0.15 -6.39
CA ILE A 141 1.46 0.90 -6.85
C ILE A 141 0.67 -0.02 -7.74
N HIS A 142 -0.63 -0.06 -7.52
CA HIS A 142 -1.56 -0.89 -8.26
C HIS A 142 -2.58 -0.02 -8.98
N LYS A 143 -2.91 -0.37 -10.23
CA LYS A 143 -3.89 0.34 -11.06
C LYS A 143 -5.29 -0.16 -10.74
N VAL A 144 -5.74 0.17 -9.53
CA VAL A 144 -6.99 -0.29 -8.93
C VAL A 144 -7.66 0.89 -8.23
N ASN A 145 -8.98 1.00 -8.41
CA ASN A 145 -9.81 1.86 -7.59
C ASN A 145 -9.95 1.25 -6.18
N LEU A 146 -9.17 1.77 -5.22
CA LEU A 146 -9.16 1.24 -3.85
C LEU A 146 -10.55 1.22 -3.20
N PHE A 147 -11.38 2.23 -3.50
CA PHE A 147 -12.69 2.37 -2.88
C PHE A 147 -13.70 1.35 -3.43
N GLU A 148 -13.61 1.00 -4.71
CA GLU A 148 -14.34 -0.13 -5.27
C GLU A 148 -13.85 -1.44 -4.68
N ALA A 149 -12.53 -1.64 -4.57
CA ALA A 149 -11.95 -2.82 -3.93
C ALA A 149 -12.41 -2.99 -2.48
N PHE A 150 -12.56 -1.89 -1.73
CA PHE A 150 -13.14 -1.92 -0.39
C PHE A 150 -14.60 -2.39 -0.40
N ASN A 151 -15.43 -1.90 -1.32
CA ASN A 151 -16.83 -2.34 -1.42
C ASN A 151 -16.93 -3.84 -1.73
N GLU A 152 -16.16 -4.33 -2.71
CA GLU A 152 -16.19 -5.72 -3.16
C GLU A 152 -15.61 -6.71 -2.12
N SER A 153 -14.80 -6.23 -1.17
CA SER A 153 -14.19 -7.04 -0.11
C SER A 153 -14.91 -6.97 1.24
N GLY A 154 -16.07 -6.33 1.31
CA GLY A 154 -16.82 -6.15 2.57
C GLY A 154 -16.23 -5.08 3.49
N LEU A 155 -15.35 -4.24 2.97
CA LEU A 155 -14.71 -3.11 3.65
C LEU A 155 -15.40 -1.76 3.33
N GLY A 156 -16.60 -1.76 2.75
CA GLY A 156 -17.35 -0.55 2.41
C GLY A 156 -17.70 0.36 3.60
N TYR A 157 -17.48 -0.09 4.83
CA TYR A 157 -17.58 0.74 6.04
C TYR A 157 -16.37 1.68 6.22
N LEU A 158 -15.26 1.45 5.52
CA LEU A 158 -14.09 2.33 5.57
C LEU A 158 -14.40 3.68 4.91
N PRO A 159 -13.74 4.78 5.35
CA PRO A 159 -13.98 6.09 4.78
C PRO A 159 -13.76 6.12 3.27
N HIS A 160 -14.76 6.62 2.52
CA HIS A 160 -14.74 6.72 1.07
C HIS A 160 -15.04 8.16 0.62
N PRO A 161 -14.64 8.55 -0.60
CA PRO A 161 -15.09 9.79 -1.22
C PRO A 161 -16.62 9.88 -1.21
N SER A 162 -17.16 11.07 -0.99
CA SER A 162 -18.59 11.32 -1.22
C SER A 162 -18.88 11.17 -2.73
N ILE A 163 -20.04 10.58 -3.04
CA ILE A 163 -20.55 10.45 -4.42
C ILE A 163 -20.94 11.83 -4.95
#